data_AF-A0A4U9UMJ5-F1
#
_entry.id   AF-A0A4U9UMJ5-F1
#
_cell.length_a   1.000
_cell.length_b   1.000
_cell.length_c   1.000
_cell.angle_alpha   90.00
_cell.angle_beta   90.00
_cell.angle_gamma   90.00
#
_symmetry.space_group_name_H-M   'P 1'
#
loop_
_entity.id
_entity.type
_entity.pdbx_description
1 polymer ?
#
loop_
_entity_poly.entity_id
_entity_poly.type
_entity_poly.pdbx_seq_one_letter_code
_entity_poly.pdbx_strand_id
1 'polypeptide(L)'
;MELERPVPFHYSLFNLEAHLLLNRYAEHVEFDRWNEVRDGRSVKLGIDYLVPFIADPELWPYSDLQGIVWDSALRLLLQSIRGYPQDAPRYKAVLEDLPEETLGLRERLMWCC
;
A
#
# COMPACT_ATOMS: atom_id res chain seq x y z
N MET A 1 -2.14 14.81 11.40
CA MET A 1 -1.57 14.08 10.25
C MET A 1 -1.33 12.63 10.66
N GLU A 2 -1.35 11.64 9.76
CA GLU A 2 -1.24 10.22 10.19
C GLU A 2 0.05 9.91 10.94
N LEU A 3 1.14 10.59 10.60
CA LEU A 3 2.45 10.44 11.26
C LEU A 3 2.51 10.96 12.70
N GLU A 4 1.49 11.71 13.14
CA GLU A 4 1.38 12.24 14.50
C GLU A 4 0.49 11.36 15.40
N ARG A 5 -0.02 10.26 14.86
CA ARG A 5 -0.87 9.30 15.59
C ARG A 5 -0.02 8.40 16.49
N PRO A 6 -0.62 7.69 17.48
CA PRO A 6 0.10 6.71 18.30
C PRO A 6 0.58 5.46 17.54
N VAL A 7 -0.07 5.12 16.41
CA VAL A 7 0.26 3.99 15.53
C VAL A 7 0.35 4.46 14.07
N PRO A 8 1.29 5.37 13.76
CA PRO A 8 1.32 6.12 12.51
C PRO A 8 1.47 5.23 11.27
N PHE A 9 2.14 4.09 11.36
CA PHE A 9 2.30 3.17 10.24
C PHE A 9 0.95 2.54 9.88
N HIS A 10 0.21 2.03 10.87
CA HIS A 10 -1.14 1.49 10.67
C HIS A 10 -2.07 2.50 9.98
N TYR A 11 -2.09 3.74 10.49
CA TYR A 11 -2.92 4.81 9.90
C TYR A 11 -2.50 5.17 8.46
N SER A 12 -1.21 5.14 8.17
CA SER A 12 -0.70 5.41 6.82
C SER A 12 -1.14 4.33 5.82
N LEU A 13 -1.03 3.05 6.22
CA LEU A 13 -1.53 1.93 5.42
C LEU A 13 -3.05 1.99 5.24
N PHE A 14 -3.79 2.26 6.31
CA PHE A 14 -5.25 2.37 6.29
C PHE A 14 -5.74 3.46 5.32
N ASN A 15 -5.11 4.64 5.38
CA ASN A 15 -5.48 5.75 4.49
C ASN A 15 -5.16 5.44 3.01
N LEU A 16 -4.01 4.82 2.73
CA LEU A 16 -3.66 4.42 1.36
C LEU A 16 -4.56 3.29 0.83
N GLU A 17 -4.96 2.34 1.68
CA GLU A 17 -5.93 1.31 1.31
C GLU A 17 -7.27 1.92 0.87
N ALA A 18 -7.76 2.94 1.60
CA ALA A 18 -8.97 3.66 1.21
C ALA A 18 -8.81 4.38 -0.15
N HIS A 19 -7.65 4.99 -0.41
CA HIS A 19 -7.34 5.60 -1.69
C HIS A 19 -7.24 4.59 -2.85
N LEU A 20 -6.67 3.42 -2.60
CA LEU A 20 -6.61 2.34 -3.58
C LEU A 20 -8.02 1.83 -3.91
N LEU A 21 -8.90 1.71 -2.92
CA LEU A 21 -10.31 1.39 -3.17
C LEU A 21 -11.00 2.45 -4.05
N LEU A 22 -10.75 3.74 -3.80
CA LEU A 22 -11.25 4.81 -4.67
C LEU A 22 -10.68 4.71 -6.09
N ASN A 23 -9.41 4.33 -6.26
CA ASN A 23 -8.85 4.09 -7.58
C ASN A 23 -9.57 2.94 -8.29
N ARG A 24 -9.90 1.85 -7.58
CA ARG A 24 -10.68 0.73 -8.14
C ARG A 24 -12.05 1.19 -8.62
N TYR A 25 -12.75 2.04 -7.85
CA TYR A 25 -14.02 2.60 -8.30
C TYR A 25 -13.87 3.54 -9.50
N ALA A 26 -12.77 4.29 -9.57
CA ALA A 26 -12.51 5.20 -10.68
C ALA A 26 -12.29 4.47 -12.03
N GLU A 27 -11.89 3.20 -12.03
CA GLU A 27 -11.77 2.40 -13.26
C GLU A 27 -13.09 2.19 -14.02
N HIS A 28 -14.23 2.41 -13.34
CA HIS A 28 -15.55 2.32 -13.95
C HIS A 28 -16.07 3.65 -14.52
N VAL A 29 -15.24 4.69 -14.51
CA VAL A 29 -15.54 6.02 -15.09
C VAL A 29 -14.36 6.49 -15.93
N GLU A 30 -14.56 7.52 -16.76
CA GLU A 30 -13.52 8.08 -17.63
C GLU A 30 -12.56 9.02 -16.86
N PHE A 31 -11.97 8.51 -15.77
CA PHE A 31 -11.05 9.26 -14.93
C PHE A 31 -9.90 8.39 -14.43
N ASP A 32 -8.70 8.68 -14.91
CA ASP A 32 -7.47 8.01 -14.47
C ASP A 32 -7.01 8.55 -13.11
N ARG A 33 -7.65 8.05 -12.05
CA ARG A 33 -7.30 8.38 -10.68
C ARG A 33 -5.97 7.76 -10.25
N TRP A 34 -5.58 6.63 -10.85
CA TRP A 34 -4.31 5.96 -10.53
C TRP A 34 -3.12 6.88 -10.75
N ASN A 35 -3.15 7.67 -11.84
CA ASN A 35 -2.09 8.61 -12.20
C ASN A 35 -2.42 10.07 -11.84
N GLU A 36 -3.48 10.33 -11.08
CA GLU A 36 -3.83 11.69 -10.66
C GLU A 36 -2.75 12.27 -9.73
N VAL A 37 -2.29 13.47 -10.08
CA VAL A 37 -1.38 14.29 -9.25
C VAL A 37 -2.08 15.60 -8.89
N ARG A 38 -2.12 15.94 -7.61
CA ARG A 38 -2.58 17.25 -7.10
C ARG A 38 -1.51 17.86 -6.22
N ASP A 39 -1.11 19.09 -6.53
CA ASP A 39 -0.09 19.83 -5.78
C ASP A 39 1.22 19.04 -5.57
N GLY A 40 1.63 18.29 -6.59
CA GLY A 40 2.82 17.43 -6.55
C GLY A 40 2.66 16.15 -5.70
N ARG A 41 1.45 15.83 -5.24
CA ARG A 41 1.13 14.64 -4.44
C ARG A 41 0.30 13.66 -5.25
N SER A 42 0.53 12.37 -5.05
CA SER A 42 -0.26 11.29 -5.65
C SER A 42 -0.35 10.11 -4.70
N VAL A 43 -1.31 9.22 -4.93
CA VAL A 43 -1.42 7.97 -4.18
C VAL A 43 -0.17 7.12 -4.37
N LYS A 44 0.37 7.07 -5.59
CA LYS A 44 1.62 6.37 -5.89
C LYS A 44 2.78 6.86 -5.03
N LEU A 45 2.95 8.17 -4.86
CA LEU A 45 4.02 8.71 -4.01
C LEU A 45 3.89 8.27 -2.54
N GLY A 46 2.66 8.18 -2.02
CA GLY A 46 2.42 7.67 -0.67
C GLY A 46 2.76 6.18 -0.53
N ILE A 47 2.41 5.37 -1.53
CA ILE A 47 2.79 3.95 -1.59
C ILE A 47 4.31 3.82 -1.67
N ASP A 48 4.95 4.55 -2.59
CA ASP A 48 6.39 4.53 -2.80
C ASP A 48 7.17 4.90 -1.54
N TYR A 49 6.62 5.82 -0.75
CA TYR A 49 7.18 6.20 0.55
C TYR A 49 7.12 5.07 1.58
N LEU A 50 6.02 4.30 1.63
CA LEU A 50 5.87 3.21 2.62
C LEU A 50 6.59 1.91 2.23
N VAL A 51 6.78 1.64 0.93
CA VAL A 51 7.34 0.37 0.44
C VAL A 51 8.68 -0.02 1.10
N PRO A 52 9.67 0.88 1.28
CA PRO A 52 10.91 0.54 1.98
C PRO A 52 10.69 0.13 3.44
N PHE A 53 9.74 0.74 4.13
CA PHE A 53 9.42 0.44 5.53
C PHE A 53 8.56 -0.83 5.69
N ILE A 54 7.90 -1.27 4.61
CA ILE A 54 7.25 -2.58 4.57
C ILE A 54 8.30 -3.68 4.39
N ALA A 55 9.30 -3.45 3.53
CA ALA A 55 10.40 -4.39 3.31
C ALA A 55 11.31 -4.52 4.55
N ASP A 56 11.57 -3.40 5.21
CA ASP A 56 12.34 -3.36 6.44
C ASP A 56 11.68 -2.43 7.47
N PRO A 57 10.82 -2.99 8.36
CA PRO A 57 10.16 -2.22 9.40
C PRO A 57 11.09 -1.52 10.39
N GLU A 58 12.36 -1.95 10.52
CA GLU A 58 13.33 -1.31 11.42
C GLU A 58 13.74 0.07 10.93
N LEU A 59 13.57 0.36 9.63
CA LEU A 59 13.87 1.67 9.05
C LEU A 59 12.79 2.73 9.37
N TRP A 60 11.67 2.35 9.97
CA TRP A 60 10.57 3.27 10.27
C TRP A 60 11.01 4.35 11.28
N PRO A 61 11.04 5.64 10.90
CA PRO A 61 11.69 6.68 11.72
C PRO A 61 10.77 7.27 12.79
N TYR A 62 9.51 6.82 12.89
CA TYR A 62 8.51 7.34 13.82
C TYR A 62 8.26 6.37 14.97
N SER A 63 7.99 6.91 16.16
CA SER A 63 7.50 6.09 17.28
C SER A 63 6.16 5.46 16.92
N ASP A 64 6.08 4.14 16.98
CA ASP A 64 4.87 3.38 16.69
C ASP A 64 4.65 2.31 17.77
N LEU A 65 3.47 2.32 18.40
CA LEU A 65 3.14 1.38 19.46
C LEU A 65 2.79 -0.03 18.96
N GLN A 66 2.53 -0.18 17.66
CA GLN A 66 2.05 -1.43 17.05
C GLN A 66 2.98 -1.93 15.94
N GLY A 67 3.59 -1.02 15.19
CA GLY A 67 4.35 -1.36 13.99
C GLY A 67 3.45 -1.76 12.83
N ILE A 68 3.97 -2.64 11.97
CA ILE A 68 3.30 -3.01 10.72
C ILE A 68 2.15 -4.01 10.95
N VAL A 69 1.03 -3.76 10.28
CA VAL A 69 -0.09 -4.70 10.17
C VAL A 69 0.02 -5.39 8.81
N TRP A 70 0.57 -6.60 8.81
CA TRP A 70 0.96 -7.32 7.59
C TRP A 70 -0.18 -7.53 6.58
N ASP A 71 -1.40 -7.81 7.05
CA ASP A 71 -2.57 -7.93 6.17
C ASP A 71 -2.84 -6.65 5.37
N SER A 72 -2.61 -5.48 5.98
CA SER A 72 -2.80 -4.18 5.33
C SER A 72 -1.68 -3.91 4.32
N ALA A 73 -0.45 -4.29 4.66
CA ALA A 73 0.68 -4.23 3.74
C ALA A 73 0.47 -5.16 2.53
N LEU A 74 -0.01 -6.38 2.75
CA LEU A 74 -0.36 -7.32 1.69
C LEU A 74 -1.39 -6.72 0.73
N ARG A 75 -2.52 -6.21 1.24
CA ARG A 75 -3.57 -5.60 0.40
C ARG A 75 -3.05 -4.40 -0.37
N LEU A 76 -2.21 -3.57 0.24
CA LEU A 76 -1.59 -2.43 -0.41
C LEU A 76 -0.67 -2.86 -1.56
N LEU A 77 0.20 -3.84 -1.34
CA LEU A 77 1.12 -4.35 -2.36
C LEU A 77 0.37 -5.02 -3.53
N LEU A 78 -0.61 -5.89 -3.24
CA LEU A 78 -1.40 -6.56 -4.28
C LEU A 78 -2.15 -5.55 -5.16
N GLN A 79 -2.83 -4.58 -4.55
CA GLN A 79 -3.53 -3.53 -5.30
C GLN A 79 -2.56 -2.63 -6.09
N SER A 80 -1.37 -2.36 -5.55
CA SER A 80 -0.34 -1.56 -6.23
C SER A 80 0.26 -2.27 -7.43
N ILE A 81 0.51 -3.59 -7.33
CA ILE A 81 0.97 -4.43 -8.45
C ILE A 81 0.00 -4.35 -9.62
N ARG A 82 -1.31 -4.37 -9.33
CA ARG A 82 -2.36 -4.27 -10.34
C ARG A 82 -2.46 -2.85 -10.93
N GLY A 83 -2.48 -1.85 -10.07
CA GLY A 83 -2.69 -0.45 -10.46
C GLY A 83 -1.51 0.23 -11.15
N TYR A 84 -0.29 -0.26 -10.91
CA TYR A 84 0.93 0.27 -11.52
C TYR A 84 1.77 -0.87 -12.14
N PRO A 85 1.38 -1.41 -13.31
CA PRO A 85 2.05 -2.57 -13.91
C PRO A 85 3.54 -2.37 -14.19
N GLN A 86 3.96 -1.12 -14.44
CA GLN A 86 5.37 -0.78 -14.71
C GLN A 86 6.23 -0.88 -13.44
N ASP A 87 5.65 -0.60 -12.27
CA ASP A 87 6.30 -0.72 -10.96
C ASP A 87 6.09 -2.10 -10.30
N ALA A 88 5.24 -2.96 -10.88
CA ALA A 88 4.89 -4.26 -10.33
C ALA A 88 6.10 -5.12 -9.89
N PRO A 89 7.24 -5.19 -10.62
CA PRO A 89 8.41 -5.93 -10.15
C PRO A 89 8.93 -5.46 -8.80
N ARG A 90 8.92 -4.14 -8.54
CA ARG A 90 9.39 -3.58 -7.26
C ARG A 90 8.48 -3.95 -6.10
N TYR A 91 7.17 -3.89 -6.29
CA TYR A 91 6.22 -4.30 -5.25
C TYR A 91 6.20 -5.81 -5.03
N LYS A 92 6.39 -6.61 -6.10
CA LYS A 92 6.50 -8.07 -5.99
C LYS A 92 7.72 -8.51 -5.20
N ALA A 93 8.87 -7.83 -5.36
CA ALA A 93 10.05 -8.11 -4.56
C ALA A 93 9.75 -7.99 -3.06
N VAL A 94 9.08 -6.90 -2.65
CA VAL A 94 8.68 -6.73 -1.24
C VAL A 94 7.62 -7.74 -0.81
N LEU A 95 6.69 -8.11 -1.70
CA LEU A 95 5.67 -9.12 -1.44
C LEU A 95 6.27 -10.50 -1.11
N GLU A 96 7.42 -10.83 -1.70
CA GLU A 96 8.13 -12.10 -1.47
C GLU A 96 8.78 -12.16 -0.07
N ASP A 97 9.05 -10.99 0.54
CA ASP A 97 9.68 -10.88 1.86
C ASP A 97 8.65 -10.81 3.01
N LEU A 98 7.35 -10.81 2.72
CA LEU A 98 6.30 -10.82 3.76
C LEU A 98 6.29 -12.13 4.56
N PRO A 99 5.93 -12.10 5.86
CA PRO A 99 5.79 -13.32 6.66
C PRO A 99 4.81 -14.31 6.02
N GLU A 100 5.17 -15.59 5.99
CA GLU A 100 4.42 -16.63 5.25
C GLU A 100 2.97 -16.74 5.72
N GLU A 101 2.71 -16.52 7.00
CA GLU A 101 1.36 -16.56 7.60
C GLU A 101 0.44 -15.45 7.08
N THR A 102 1.02 -14.37 6.55
CA THR A 102 0.28 -13.25 5.96
C THR A 102 -0.37 -13.63 4.63
N LEU A 103 0.16 -14.65 3.95
CA LEU A 103 -0.20 -15.00 2.58
C LEU A 103 -1.52 -15.81 2.48
N GLY A 104 -2.58 -15.31 3.12
CA GLY A 104 -3.91 -15.88 3.06
C GLY A 104 -4.46 -15.94 1.63
N LEU A 105 -5.07 -17.08 1.27
CA LEU A 105 -5.62 -17.33 -0.07
C LEU A 105 -6.70 -16.30 -0.48
N ARG A 106 -7.47 -15.77 0.48
CA ARG A 106 -8.59 -14.86 0.20
C ARG A 106 -8.15 -13.55 -0.46
N GLU A 107 -7.12 -12.89 0.08
CA GLU A 107 -6.68 -11.59 -0.44
C GLU A 107 -6.07 -11.72 -1.84
N ARG A 108 -5.30 -12.79 -2.06
CA ARG A 108 -4.77 -13.12 -3.39
C ARG A 108 -5.89 -13.31 -4.41
N LEU A 109 -6.97 -14.00 -4.05
CA LEU A 109 -8.11 -14.20 -4.96
C LEU A 109 -8.88 -12.91 -5.26
N MET A 110 -8.99 -11.98 -4.30
CA MET A 110 -9.73 -10.73 -4.51
C MET A 110 -8.95 -9.71 -5.35
N TRP A 111 -7.61 -9.72 -5.29
CA TRP A 111 -6.80 -8.64 -5.87
C TRP A 111 -5.84 -9.07 -6.99
N CYS A 112 -5.61 -10.38 -7.21
CA CYS A 112 -4.79 -10.88 -8.31
C CYS A 112 -5.57 -11.21 -9.61
N CYS A 113 -6.88 -10.97 -9.67
CA CYS A 113 -7.71 -11.23 -10.86
C CYS A 113 -7.76 -10.03 -11.83
#